data_AF-A0A8C8IT68-F1
#
_entry.id   AF-A0A8C8IT68-F1
#
_cell.length_a   1.000
_cell.length_b   1.000
_cell.length_c   1.000
_cell.angle_alpha   90.00
_cell.angle_beta   90.00
_cell.angle_gamma   90.00
#
_symmetry.space_group_name_H-M   'P 1'
#
loop_
_entity.id
_entity.type
_entity.pdbx_description
1 polymer ?
#
loop_
_entity_poly.entity_id
_entity_poly.type
_entity_poly.pdbx_seq_one_letter_code
_entity_poly.pdbx_strand_id
1 'polypeptide(L)'
;MDLSLSPSVSDTVCVLWGCELNDTQRNAVFEIAEDLLEHQFFIRTMCLSAEASKEMHVVEVQDRVGECCKPVPIATLHPMCQPMVSFSGFELKPPVLFNLRSGQGPLFISGQHLTLVYEEEEEKEEKKEEKKVF
;
A
#
# COMPACT_ATOMS: atom_id res chain seq x y z
N MET A 1 27.56 -3.43 19.27
CA MET A 1 26.22 -3.47 18.66
C MET A 1 25.28 -3.12 19.77
N ASP A 2 24.68 -1.94 19.71
CA ASP A 2 23.60 -1.54 20.60
C ASP A 2 22.39 -1.31 19.72
N LEU A 3 21.37 -2.14 19.94
CA LEU A 3 20.25 -2.41 19.03
C LEU A 3 18.91 -2.13 19.74
N SER A 4 18.89 -1.24 20.74
CA SER A 4 17.73 -1.07 21.61
C SER A 4 17.25 0.36 21.70
N LEU A 5 16.86 0.94 20.56
CA LEU A 5 15.79 1.95 20.49
C LEU A 5 15.09 1.77 19.14
N SER A 6 14.49 0.60 18.89
CA SER A 6 13.41 0.55 17.91
C SER A 6 12.19 1.14 18.61
N PRO A 7 11.62 2.26 18.16
CA PRO A 7 10.38 2.75 18.77
C PRO A 7 9.35 1.63 18.70
N SER A 8 8.82 1.22 19.86
CA SER A 8 7.79 0.18 19.89
C SER A 8 6.56 0.73 19.21
N VAL A 9 6.18 0.13 18.08
CA VAL A 9 4.89 0.42 17.44
C VAL A 9 3.80 0.04 18.45
N SER A 10 3.03 1.04 18.90
CA SER A 10 2.03 0.86 19.96
C SER A 10 0.70 0.38 19.40
N ASP A 11 0.28 0.97 18.28
CA ASP A 11 -0.94 0.62 17.57
C ASP A 11 -0.71 0.59 16.05
N THR A 12 -1.26 -0.43 15.39
CA THR A 12 -1.31 -0.52 13.92
C THR A 12 -2.75 -0.61 13.47
N VAL A 13 -3.20 0.35 12.66
CA VAL A 13 -4.51 0.30 12.03
C VAL A 13 -4.36 -0.32 10.64
N CYS A 14 -5.11 -1.39 10.37
CA CYS A 14 -5.14 -2.06 9.06
C CYS A 14 -6.50 -1.85 8.40
N VAL A 15 -6.50 -1.16 7.25
CA VAL A 15 -7.69 -0.90 6.44
C VAL A 15 -7.59 -1.64 5.11
N LEU A 16 -8.67 -2.29 4.71
CA LEU A 16 -8.76 -2.89 3.37
C LEU A 16 -9.04 -1.81 2.34
N TRP A 17 -8.30 -1.87 1.24
CA TRP A 17 -8.54 -1.05 0.06
C TRP A 17 -8.89 -1.94 -1.12
N GLY A 18 -9.73 -1.45 -2.02
CA GLY A 18 -9.98 -2.13 -3.27
C GLY A 18 -10.59 -1.21 -4.32
N CYS A 19 -10.44 -1.60 -5.57
CA CYS A 19 -11.03 -0.90 -6.71
C CYS A 19 -11.42 -1.89 -7.80
N GLU A 20 -12.23 -1.41 -8.73
CA GLU A 20 -12.56 -2.09 -9.97
C GLU A 20 -11.98 -1.29 -11.14
N LEU A 21 -11.33 -1.98 -12.07
CA LEU A 21 -10.92 -1.45 -13.36
C LEU A 21 -11.68 -2.14 -14.49
N ASN A 22 -12.21 -1.35 -15.42
CA ASN A 22 -12.95 -1.82 -16.59
C ASN A 22 -12.76 -0.87 -17.79
N ASP A 23 -13.56 -1.03 -18.83
CA ASP A 23 -13.52 -0.22 -20.05
C ASP A 23 -13.92 1.26 -19.83
N THR A 24 -14.79 1.52 -18.86
CA THR A 24 -15.24 2.87 -18.49
C THR A 24 -14.37 3.52 -17.41
N GLN A 25 -13.90 2.74 -16.43
CA GLN A 25 -13.02 3.17 -15.33
C GLN A 25 -11.67 2.45 -15.49
N ARG A 26 -10.78 3.02 -16.30
CA ARG A 26 -9.50 2.38 -16.66
C ARG A 26 -8.45 2.48 -15.57
N ASN A 27 -8.60 3.41 -14.63
CA ASN A 27 -7.61 3.66 -13.60
C ASN A 27 -8.23 3.91 -12.22
N ALA A 28 -7.43 3.76 -11.18
CA ALA A 28 -7.78 4.07 -9.81
C ALA A 28 -6.53 4.55 -9.08
N VAL A 29 -6.70 5.46 -8.12
CA VAL A 29 -5.60 6.00 -7.34
C VAL A 29 -5.77 5.65 -5.87
N PHE A 30 -4.70 5.17 -5.25
CA PHE A 30 -4.57 5.13 -3.81
C PHE A 30 -3.72 6.33 -3.36
N GLU A 31 -4.34 7.21 -2.58
CA GLU A 31 -3.75 8.42 -2.02
C GLU A 31 -3.95 8.41 -0.51
N ILE A 32 -3.05 9.09 0.21
CA ILE A 32 -3.14 9.26 1.65
C ILE A 32 -3.23 10.75 1.95
N ALA A 33 -3.99 11.11 2.99
CA ALA A 33 -3.97 12.46 3.50
C ALA A 33 -2.59 12.80 4.09
N GLU A 34 -2.21 14.07 4.09
CA GLU A 34 -1.00 14.52 4.77
C GLU A 34 -1.22 14.42 6.29
N ASP A 35 -0.46 13.53 6.93
CA ASP A 35 -0.34 13.44 8.39
C ASP A 35 1.11 13.12 8.80
N LEU A 36 1.33 12.91 10.10
CA LEU A 36 2.66 12.63 10.67
C LEU A 36 2.92 11.13 10.88
N LEU A 37 1.99 10.27 10.45
CA LEU A 37 2.04 8.84 10.67
C LEU A 37 2.80 8.17 9.53
N GLU A 38 3.37 7.00 9.82
CA GLU A 38 3.95 6.17 8.78
C GLU A 38 2.86 5.32 8.14
N HIS A 39 2.82 5.34 6.81
CA HIS A 39 1.87 4.54 6.04
C HIS A 39 2.58 3.55 5.13
N GLN A 40 2.07 2.33 5.12
CA GLN A 40 2.49 1.27 4.22
C GLN A 40 1.29 0.76 3.43
N PHE A 41 1.46 0.56 2.13
CA PHE A 41 0.40 0.04 1.27
C PHE A 41 0.86 -1.21 0.55
N PHE A 42 0.15 -2.31 0.77
CA PHE A 42 0.45 -3.62 0.19
C PHE A 42 -0.65 -4.04 -0.76
N ILE A 43 -0.31 -4.31 -2.02
CA ILE A 43 -1.24 -5.03 -2.90
C ILE A 43 -1.36 -6.46 -2.41
N ARG A 44 -2.59 -6.99 -2.41
CA ARG A 44 -2.88 -8.38 -2.04
C ARG A 44 -3.27 -9.21 -3.24
N THR A 45 -4.29 -8.81 -3.99
CA THR A 45 -4.75 -9.61 -5.12
C THR A 45 -5.21 -8.74 -6.29
N MET A 46 -5.17 -9.34 -7.48
CA MET A 46 -5.90 -8.89 -8.65
C MET A 46 -6.70 -10.06 -9.19
N CYS A 47 -7.98 -9.88 -9.49
CA CYS A 47 -8.82 -10.94 -10.02
C CYS A 47 -9.78 -10.45 -11.10
N LEU A 48 -10.04 -11.31 -12.07
CA LEU A 48 -11.07 -11.09 -13.08
C LEU A 48 -12.42 -11.58 -12.56
N SER A 49 -13.47 -10.82 -12.88
CA SER A 49 -14.85 -11.28 -12.71
C SER A 49 -15.20 -12.43 -13.66
N ALA A 50 -16.34 -13.09 -13.42
CA ALA A 50 -16.85 -14.12 -14.34
C ALA A 50 -17.31 -13.52 -15.68
N GLU A 51 -17.68 -12.24 -15.66
CA GLU A 51 -18.16 -11.45 -16.79
C GLU A 51 -17.01 -10.85 -17.61
N ALA A 52 -15.77 -10.99 -17.14
CA ALA A 52 -14.62 -10.42 -17.81
C ALA A 52 -14.45 -10.96 -19.23
N SER A 53 -14.12 -10.07 -20.15
CA SER A 53 -13.85 -10.44 -21.55
C SER A 53 -12.75 -11.50 -21.67
N LYS A 54 -12.81 -12.35 -22.69
CA LYS A 54 -11.85 -13.47 -22.90
C LYS A 54 -10.51 -13.02 -23.51
N GLU A 55 -10.07 -11.80 -23.19
CA GLU A 55 -8.82 -11.22 -23.68
C GLU A 55 -7.78 -11.10 -22.55
N MET A 56 -6.56 -10.69 -22.90
CA MET A 56 -5.51 -10.47 -21.91
C MET A 56 -5.66 -9.12 -21.22
N HIS A 57 -5.72 -9.17 -19.90
CA HIS A 57 -5.80 -8.02 -19.03
C HIS A 57 -4.43 -7.71 -18.47
N VAL A 58 -3.92 -6.49 -18.67
CA VAL A 58 -2.63 -6.08 -18.13
C VAL A 58 -2.83 -4.87 -17.23
N VAL A 59 -2.39 -5.01 -15.99
CA VAL A 59 -2.40 -3.93 -15.00
C VAL A 59 -0.98 -3.40 -14.83
N GLU A 60 -0.84 -2.09 -14.98
CA GLU A 60 0.38 -1.35 -14.69
C GLU A 60 0.19 -0.41 -13.50
N VAL A 61 1.29 -0.15 -12.82
CA VAL A 61 1.34 0.68 -11.63
C VAL A 61 2.39 1.76 -11.79
N GLN A 62 2.07 2.94 -11.29
CA GLN A 62 3.02 4.02 -11.07
C GLN A 62 2.94 4.43 -9.59
N ASP A 63 3.97 4.11 -8.82
CA ASP A 63 4.18 4.73 -7.52
C ASP A 63 4.84 6.10 -7.73
N ARG A 64 4.47 7.09 -6.91
CA ARG A 64 4.90 8.50 -7.05
C ARG A 64 4.35 9.20 -8.29
N VAL A 65 3.02 9.30 -8.32
CA VAL A 65 2.28 10.09 -9.34
C VAL A 65 2.87 11.51 -9.44
N GLY A 66 3.35 11.89 -10.63
CA GLY A 66 3.94 13.23 -10.90
C GLY A 66 5.46 13.26 -11.10
N GLU A 67 6.19 12.21 -10.70
CA GLU A 67 7.59 12.02 -11.10
C GLU A 67 7.64 11.46 -12.53
N CYS A 68 8.73 11.70 -13.29
CA CYS A 68 8.91 11.24 -14.68
C CYS A 68 8.98 9.70 -14.85
N CYS A 69 8.59 8.94 -13.83
CA CYS A 69 8.56 7.49 -13.80
C CYS A 69 7.46 6.98 -14.73
N LYS A 70 7.79 6.01 -15.60
CA LYS A 70 6.81 5.37 -16.47
C LYS A 70 6.06 4.30 -15.69
N PRO A 71 4.76 4.10 -15.93
CA PRO A 71 4.02 2.98 -15.36
C PRO A 71 4.70 1.64 -15.69
N VAL A 72 4.74 0.74 -14.70
CA VAL A 72 5.36 -0.59 -14.80
C VAL A 72 4.26 -1.66 -14.76
N PRO A 73 4.18 -2.57 -15.75
CA PRO A 73 3.26 -3.70 -15.70
C PRO A 73 3.62 -4.63 -14.55
N ILE A 74 2.65 -4.93 -13.68
CA ILE A 74 2.87 -5.82 -12.51
C ILE A 74 2.02 -7.09 -12.55
N ALA A 75 0.97 -7.14 -13.38
CA ALA A 75 0.14 -8.33 -13.55
C ALA A 75 -0.36 -8.50 -14.98
N THR A 76 -0.44 -9.75 -15.42
CA THR A 76 -1.16 -10.15 -16.63
C THR A 76 -2.15 -11.25 -16.24
N LEU A 77 -3.42 -11.07 -16.59
CA LEU A 77 -4.51 -11.97 -16.26
C LEU A 77 -5.25 -12.39 -17.52
N HIS A 78 -5.77 -13.61 -17.51
CA HIS A 78 -6.62 -14.13 -18.57
C HIS A 78 -7.66 -15.10 -17.96
N PRO A 79 -8.97 -14.99 -18.25
CA PRO A 79 -10.00 -15.75 -17.54
C PRO A 79 -9.79 -17.27 -17.54
N MET A 80 -9.23 -17.81 -18.62
CA MET A 80 -9.06 -19.27 -18.80
C MET A 80 -7.72 -19.82 -18.31
N CYS A 81 -6.72 -18.96 -18.08
CA CYS A 81 -5.34 -19.41 -17.81
C CYS A 81 -4.84 -18.93 -16.45
N GLN A 82 -5.15 -17.67 -16.11
CA GLN A 82 -4.69 -17.01 -14.89
C GLN A 82 -5.72 -15.93 -14.52
N PRO A 83 -6.87 -16.33 -13.93
CA PRO A 83 -7.94 -15.39 -13.59
C PRO A 83 -7.63 -14.55 -12.34
N MET A 84 -6.60 -14.92 -11.57
CA MET A 84 -6.19 -14.22 -10.35
C MET A 84 -4.67 -14.23 -10.20
N VAL A 85 -4.15 -13.15 -9.62
CA VAL A 85 -2.77 -13.04 -9.13
C VAL A 85 -2.81 -12.64 -7.66
N SER A 86 -1.98 -13.28 -6.85
CA SER A 86 -1.79 -12.94 -5.43
C SER A 86 -0.37 -12.43 -5.24
N PHE A 87 -0.22 -11.39 -4.44
CA PHE A 87 1.04 -10.74 -4.14
C PHE A 87 1.44 -11.01 -2.68
N SER A 88 2.67 -11.48 -2.48
CA SER A 88 3.24 -11.68 -1.15
C SER A 88 4.18 -10.53 -0.82
N GLY A 89 3.79 -9.67 0.12
CA GLY A 89 4.63 -8.56 0.59
C GLY A 89 4.97 -7.51 -0.49
N PHE A 90 4.13 -7.35 -1.51
CA PHE A 90 4.35 -6.35 -2.56
C PHE A 90 3.90 -4.97 -2.06
N GLU A 91 4.87 -4.22 -1.53
CA GLU A 91 4.68 -2.85 -1.03
C GLU A 91 4.82 -1.83 -2.16
N LEU A 92 3.97 -0.79 -2.13
CA LEU A 92 4.02 0.35 -3.03
C LEU A 92 3.99 1.65 -2.25
N LYS A 93 4.71 2.66 -2.76
CA LYS A 93 4.80 3.98 -2.13
C LYS A 93 3.71 4.92 -2.64
N PRO A 94 2.78 5.37 -1.78
CA PRO A 94 1.72 6.28 -2.21
C PRO A 94 2.26 7.68 -2.59
N PRO A 95 1.57 8.42 -3.48
CA PRO A 95 0.36 8.02 -4.19
C PRO A 95 0.65 6.94 -5.24
N VAL A 96 -0.28 6.00 -5.40
CA VAL A 96 -0.18 4.86 -6.33
C VAL A 96 -1.29 4.95 -7.37
N LEU A 97 -0.92 5.05 -8.65
CA LEU A 97 -1.85 4.94 -9.76
C LEU A 97 -1.86 3.51 -10.31
N PHE A 98 -3.04 2.91 -10.37
CA PHE A 98 -3.31 1.66 -11.07
C PHE A 98 -3.96 1.95 -12.41
N ASN A 99 -3.48 1.32 -13.48
CA ASN A 99 -4.04 1.48 -14.82
C ASN A 99 -4.23 0.13 -15.53
N LEU A 100 -5.42 -0.06 -16.12
CA LEU A 100 -5.75 -1.19 -16.97
C LEU A 100 -5.28 -0.88 -18.40
N ARG A 101 -4.04 -1.28 -18.68
CA ARG A 101 -3.37 -1.04 -19.96
C ARG A 101 -4.05 -1.76 -21.12
N SER A 102 -4.52 -2.99 -20.89
CA SER A 102 -5.27 -3.79 -21.86
C SER A 102 -6.32 -4.64 -21.16
N GLY A 103 -7.32 -5.10 -21.91
CA GLY A 103 -8.47 -5.82 -21.36
C GLY A 103 -9.61 -4.87 -21.00
N GLN A 104 -10.86 -5.32 -21.16
CA GLN A 104 -12.06 -4.54 -20.82
C GLN A 104 -12.53 -4.73 -19.37
N GLY A 105 -11.92 -5.66 -18.63
CA GLY A 105 -12.37 -6.02 -17.29
C GLY A 105 -13.76 -6.71 -17.32
N PRO A 106 -14.49 -6.71 -16.20
CA PRO A 106 -14.11 -6.15 -14.89
C PRO A 106 -12.93 -6.89 -14.23
N LEU A 107 -11.95 -6.12 -13.75
CA LEU A 107 -10.81 -6.57 -12.96
C LEU A 107 -10.84 -5.88 -11.60
N PHE A 108 -10.78 -6.64 -10.52
CA PHE A 108 -10.72 -6.11 -9.16
C PHE A 108 -9.31 -6.15 -8.62
N ILE A 109 -8.92 -5.10 -7.91
CA ILE A 109 -7.65 -5.00 -7.20
C ILE A 109 -7.96 -4.90 -5.71
N SER A 110 -7.27 -5.66 -4.88
CA SER A 110 -7.33 -5.53 -3.42
C SER A 110 -5.95 -5.21 -2.84
N GLY A 111 -5.95 -4.41 -1.79
CA GLY A 111 -4.78 -4.03 -1.03
C GLY A 111 -5.09 -3.83 0.45
N GLN A 112 -4.03 -3.59 1.21
CA GLN A 112 -4.09 -3.28 2.64
C GLN A 112 -3.26 -2.03 2.91
N HIS A 113 -3.88 -1.08 3.61
CA HIS A 113 -3.24 0.12 4.12
C HIS A 113 -2.98 -0.07 5.61
N LEU A 114 -1.71 -0.02 5.99
CA LEU A 114 -1.26 -0.02 7.38
C LEU A 114 -0.86 1.40 7.75
N THR A 115 -1.37 1.88 8.88
CA THR A 115 -0.90 3.09 9.53
C THR A 115 -0.22 2.72 10.83
N LEU A 116 1.04 3.10 10.99
CA LEU A 116 1.85 2.82 12.17
C LEU A 116 1.84 4.04 13.09
N VAL A 117 1.53 3.80 14.36
CA VAL A 117 1.60 4.79 15.43
C VAL A 117 2.79 4.44 16.32
N TYR A 118 3.67 5.41 16.53
CA TYR A 118 4.80 5.28 17.43
C TYR A 118 4.47 5.93 18.78
N GLU A 119 4.79 5.25 19.88
CA GLU A 119 4.81 5.89 21.20
C GLU A 119 6.00 6.84 21.28
N GLU A 120 5.74 8.13 21.57
CA GLU A 120 6.81 9.02 22.02
C GLU A 120 7.25 8.53 23.41
N GLU A 121 8.50 8.05 23.53
CA GLU A 121 9.09 7.82 24.85
C GLU A 121 9.17 9.17 25.58
N GLU A 122 8.27 9.42 26.54
CA GLU A 122 8.43 10.55 27.46
C GLU A 122 9.78 10.40 28.17
N GLU A 123 10.77 11.20 27.78
CA GLU A 123 12.03 11.38 28.52
C GLU A 123 11.69 11.80 29.95
N LYS A 124 11.64 10.83 30.87
CA LYS A 124 11.63 11.10 32.30
C LYS A 124 12.99 11.68 32.67
N GLU A 125 13.15 12.99 32.56
CA GLU A 125 14.24 13.71 33.23
C GLU A 125 14.11 13.48 34.75
N GLU A 126 14.87 12.54 35.29
CA GLU A 126 15.13 12.46 36.73
C GLU A 126 15.94 13.70 37.16
N LYS A 127 15.26 14.76 37.59
CA LYS A 127 15.86 15.81 38.41
C LYS A 127 16.29 15.22 39.75
N LYS A 128 17.55 14.77 39.85
CA LYS A 128 18.20 14.57 41.16
C LYS A 128 18.73 15.90 41.68
N GLU A 129 17.89 16.59 42.46
CA GLU A 129 18.31 17.69 43.32
C GLU A 129 19.38 17.23 44.32
N GLU A 130 20.43 18.04 44.44
CA GLU A 130 21.48 17.96 45.45
C GLU A 130 20.90 17.94 46.87
N LYS A 131 21.38 17.02 47.72
CA LYS A 131 21.45 17.26 49.17
C LYS A 131 22.90 17.32 49.60
N LYS A 132 23.41 18.55 49.70
CA LYS A 132 24.51 18.92 50.59
C LYS A 132 24.04 18.75 52.03
N VAL A 133 24.67 17.87 52.81
CA VAL A 133 24.60 17.88 54.28
C VAL A 133 26.00 17.53 54.81
N PHE A 134 26.63 18.58 55.34
CA PHE A 134 27.79 18.73 56.25
C PHE A 134 28.85 17.62 56.34
#